data_AF-A0A3M1CEN2-F1
#
_entry.id   AF-A0A3M1CEN2-F1
#
_cell.length_a   1.000
_cell.length_b   1.000
_cell.length_c   1.000
_cell.angle_alpha   90.00
_cell.angle_beta   90.00
_cell.angle_gamma   90.00
#
_symmetry.space_group_name_H-M   'P 1'
#
loop_
_entity.id
_entity.type
_entity.pdbx_description
1 polymer ?
#
loop_
_entity_poly.entity_id
_entity_poly.type
_entity_poly.pdbx_seq_one_letter_code
_entity_poly.pdbx_strand_id
1 'polypeptide(L)'
;MTLKNIIFLNIPQVLNEIQKTENPVIISEKNIFRLYPFLFNNQNIPHLILNINEKQKNFHTAKKIWDFLIQNNITKSHTIFIIGGGVLHDVTLFACSVFKRGIPTIS
;
A
#
# COMPACT_ATOMS: atom_id res chain seq x y z
N MET A 1 -18.66 -8.94 -0.81
CA MET A 1 -17.40 -8.16 -0.95
C MET A 1 -17.44 -7.08 0.11
N THR A 2 -17.07 -7.44 1.33
CA THR A 2 -17.20 -6.59 2.52
C THR A 2 -16.02 -5.62 2.56
N LEU A 3 -16.29 -4.35 2.29
CA LEU A 3 -15.40 -3.24 2.66
C LEU A 3 -15.28 -3.23 4.19
N LYS A 4 -14.29 -3.94 4.74
CA LYS A 4 -13.82 -3.69 6.11
C LYS A 4 -13.12 -2.34 6.06
N ASN A 5 -13.88 -1.28 6.31
CA ASN A 5 -13.36 0.06 6.53
C ASN A 5 -12.43 0.03 7.77
N ILE A 6 -11.13 -0.06 7.50
CA ILE A 6 -10.01 -0.08 8.45
C ILE A 6 -9.63 1.36 8.92
N ILE A 7 -10.61 2.26 8.88
CA ILE A 7 -10.41 3.72 8.97
C ILE A 7 -9.98 4.20 10.39
N PHE A 8 -9.88 3.32 11.40
CA PHE A 8 -9.47 3.68 12.76
C PHE A 8 -8.50 2.71 13.44
N LEU A 9 -7.63 2.02 12.69
CA LEU A 9 -6.60 1.21 13.34
C LEU A 9 -5.48 2.11 13.92
N ASN A 10 -5.15 1.90 15.19
CA ASN A 10 -3.90 2.42 15.74
C ASN A 10 -2.70 1.66 15.11
N ILE A 11 -1.51 2.25 15.16
CA ILE A 11 -0.33 1.65 14.51
C ILE A 11 -0.06 0.19 14.94
N PRO A 12 -0.19 -0.20 16.24
CA PRO A 12 -0.08 -1.60 16.64
C PRO A 12 -1.09 -2.54 15.96
N GLN A 13 -2.34 -2.10 15.78
CA GLN A 13 -3.35 -2.90 15.08
C GLN A 13 -3.02 -3.05 13.60
N VAL A 14 -2.54 -1.98 12.94
CA VAL A 14 -2.08 -2.07 11.54
C VAL A 14 -0.98 -3.12 11.39
N LEU A 15 0.02 -3.11 12.28
CA LEU A 15 1.08 -4.11 12.28
C LEU A 15 0.54 -5.55 12.42
N ASN A 16 -0.41 -5.75 13.33
CA ASN A 16 -1.02 -7.05 13.57
C ASN A 16 -1.79 -7.56 12.34
N GLU A 17 -2.54 -6.70 11.67
CA GLU A 17 -3.26 -7.06 10.44
C GLU A 17 -2.31 -7.40 9.28
N ILE A 18 -1.20 -6.66 9.15
CA ILE A 18 -0.13 -6.97 8.19
C ILE A 18 0.44 -8.36 8.48
N GLN A 19 0.79 -8.66 9.74
CA GLN A 19 1.41 -9.94 10.12
C GLN A 19 0.48 -11.16 9.97
N LYS A 20 -0.84 -10.97 10.09
CA LYS A 20 -1.84 -12.03 9.91
C LYS A 20 -2.19 -12.30 8.44
N THR A 21 -1.82 -11.38 7.55
CA THR A 21 -2.09 -11.52 6.12
C THR A 21 -1.02 -12.38 5.48
N GLU A 22 -1.43 -13.35 4.66
CA GLU A 22 -0.52 -14.34 4.06
C GLU A 22 0.50 -13.72 3.09
N ASN A 23 0.04 -12.85 2.19
CA ASN A 23 0.86 -12.20 1.16
C ASN A 23 0.72 -10.66 1.24
N PRO A 24 1.18 -10.01 2.31
CA PRO A 24 1.03 -8.57 2.48
C PRO A 24 2.03 -7.83 1.60
N VAL A 25 1.62 -6.66 1.14
CA VAL A 25 2.49 -5.68 0.46
C VAL A 25 2.16 -4.31 1.04
N ILE A 26 3.16 -3.48 1.29
CA ILE A 26 2.93 -2.16 1.91
C ILE A 26 3.24 -1.05 0.92
N ILE A 27 2.31 -0.13 0.73
CA ILE A 27 2.56 1.13 0.02
C ILE A 27 2.29 2.25 1.02
N SER A 28 3.30 3.08 1.29
CA SER A 28 3.21 4.07 2.37
C SER A 28 3.84 5.41 2.01
N GLU A 29 3.37 6.46 2.68
CA GLU A 29 4.00 7.77 2.59
C GLU A 29 5.32 7.84 3.37
N LYS A 30 6.26 8.63 2.85
CA LYS A 30 7.57 8.85 3.46
C LYS A 30 7.51 9.29 4.93
N ASN A 31 6.52 10.09 5.30
CA ASN A 31 6.37 10.56 6.68
C ASN A 31 5.98 9.42 7.64
N ILE A 32 5.12 8.50 7.21
CA ILE A 32 4.74 7.32 8.00
C ILE A 32 5.94 6.41 8.20
N PHE A 33 6.69 6.13 7.13
CA PHE A 33 7.94 5.37 7.23
C PHE A 33 8.92 5.97 8.24
N ARG A 34 9.06 7.30 8.24
CA ARG A 34 9.94 8.01 9.20
C ARG A 34 9.45 7.92 10.64
N LEU A 35 8.14 8.03 10.88
CA LEU A 35 7.57 8.00 12.23
C LEU A 35 7.46 6.58 12.80
N TYR A 36 7.21 5.59 11.95
CA TYR A 36 6.92 4.21 12.34
C TYR A 36 7.74 3.21 11.50
N PRO A 37 9.08 3.28 11.53
CA PRO A 37 9.94 2.41 10.72
C PRO A 37 9.74 0.92 11.04
N PHE A 38 9.31 0.60 12.27
CA PHE A 38 9.07 -0.78 12.70
C PHE A 38 7.99 -1.51 11.89
N LEU A 39 7.07 -0.78 11.23
CA LEU A 39 6.09 -1.37 10.31
C LEU A 39 6.75 -2.05 9.10
N PHE A 40 7.98 -1.69 8.78
CA PHE A 40 8.72 -2.10 7.58
C PHE A 40 9.94 -2.98 7.92
N ASN A 41 10.10 -3.41 9.17
CA ASN A 41 11.27 -4.19 9.61
C ASN A 41 11.32 -5.61 9.01
N ASN A 42 10.18 -6.17 8.61
CA ASN A 42 10.16 -7.48 7.97
C ASN A 42 10.56 -7.35 6.49
N GLN A 43 11.81 -7.69 6.18
CA GLN A 43 12.37 -7.60 4.82
C GLN A 43 11.67 -8.52 3.81
N ASN A 44 10.94 -9.54 4.26
CA ASN A 44 10.17 -10.43 3.39
C ASN A 44 8.87 -9.81 2.90
N ILE A 45 8.46 -8.64 3.44
CA ILE A 45 7.26 -7.92 3.01
C ILE A 45 7.69 -6.85 2.00
N PRO A 46 7.33 -6.98 0.71
CA PRO A 46 7.60 -5.96 -0.28
C PRO A 46 6.95 -4.64 0.13
N HIS A 47 7.71 -3.55 0.07
CA HIS A 47 7.18 -2.24 0.38
C HIS A 47 7.68 -1.14 -0.55
N LEU A 48 6.80 -0.17 -0.83
CA LEU A 48 7.08 1.01 -1.62
C LEU A 48 6.80 2.27 -0.80
N ILE A 49 7.81 3.11 -0.65
CA ILE A 49 7.69 4.40 0.05
C ILE A 49 7.63 5.52 -0.96
N LEU A 50 6.55 6.32 -0.90
CA LEU A 50 6.32 7.44 -1.81
C LEU A 50 6.35 8.78 -1.07
N ASN A 51 6.97 9.78 -1.70
CA ASN A 51 6.83 11.17 -1.28
C ASN A 51 5.79 11.85 -2.19
N ILE A 52 4.56 11.97 -1.70
CA ILE A 52 3.42 12.36 -2.52
C ILE A 52 2.71 13.59 -1.95
N ASN A 53 2.19 14.40 -2.86
CA ASN A 53 1.23 15.47 -2.64
C ASN A 53 0.41 15.61 -3.93
N GLU A 54 -0.52 16.57 -3.98
CA GLU A 54 -1.44 16.72 -5.11
C GLU A 54 -0.75 16.80 -6.49
N LYS A 55 0.45 17.40 -6.58
CA LYS A 55 1.22 17.47 -7.84
C LYS A 55 1.66 16.09 -8.34
N GLN A 56 1.90 15.15 -7.42
CA GLN A 56 2.26 13.77 -7.71
C GLN A 56 1.04 12.86 -7.90
N LYS A 57 -0.19 13.38 -7.81
CA LYS A 57 -1.41 12.62 -8.12
C LYS A 57 -1.63 12.53 -9.63
N ASN A 58 -0.79 11.74 -10.29
CA ASN A 58 -0.75 11.63 -11.75
C ASN A 58 -0.33 10.22 -12.22
N PHE A 59 -0.44 9.98 -13.52
CA PHE A 59 -0.12 8.69 -14.14
C PHE A 59 1.35 8.28 -14.01
N HIS A 60 2.28 9.21 -13.85
CA HIS A 60 3.68 8.86 -13.62
C HIS A 60 3.87 8.19 -12.24
N THR A 61 3.16 8.65 -11.22
CA THR A 61 3.15 7.98 -9.91
C THR A 61 2.43 6.64 -9.96
N ALA A 62 1.29 6.55 -10.67
CA ALA A 62 0.63 5.25 -10.89
C ALA A 62 1.57 4.25 -11.61
N LYS A 63 2.33 4.71 -12.60
CA LYS A 63 3.34 3.90 -13.28
C LYS A 63 4.41 3.38 -12.31
N LYS A 64 4.93 4.22 -11.42
CA LYS A 64 5.88 3.78 -10.38
C LYS A 64 5.32 2.66 -9.50
N ILE A 65 4.04 2.76 -9.14
CA ILE A 65 3.35 1.72 -8.38
C ILE A 65 3.27 0.44 -9.21
N TRP A 66 2.86 0.50 -10.47
CA TRP A 66 2.83 -0.68 -11.35
C TRP A 66 4.21 -1.31 -11.55
N ASP A 67 5.24 -0.50 -11.80
CA ASP A 67 6.62 -0.98 -11.96
C ASP A 67 7.06 -1.76 -10.71
N PHE A 68 6.80 -1.21 -9.51
CA PHE A 68 7.06 -1.88 -8.24
C PHE A 68 6.30 -3.21 -8.10
N LEU A 69 5.00 -3.23 -8.41
CA LEU A 69 4.17 -4.43 -8.33
C LEU A 69 4.66 -5.51 -9.32
N ILE A 70 5.09 -5.12 -10.52
CA ILE A 70 5.63 -6.04 -11.53
C ILE A 70 6.98 -6.60 -11.07
N GLN A 71 7.90 -5.74 -10.61
CA GLN A 71 9.23 -6.15 -10.17
C GLN A 71 9.20 -7.13 -8.99
N ASN A 72 8.20 -7.01 -8.12
CA ASN A 72 8.01 -7.91 -6.97
C ASN A 72 7.09 -9.11 -7.29
N ASN A 73 6.77 -9.36 -8.56
CA ASN A 73 5.90 -10.46 -9.00
C ASN A 73 4.55 -10.50 -8.28
N ILE A 74 3.99 -9.33 -7.94
CA ILE A 74 2.75 -9.25 -7.17
C ILE A 74 1.57 -9.80 -7.99
N THR A 75 0.76 -10.63 -7.35
CA THR A 75 -0.41 -11.30 -7.95
C THR A 75 -1.70 -11.01 -7.19
N LYS A 76 -2.83 -11.52 -7.66
CA LYS A 76 -4.14 -11.35 -7.00
C LYS A 76 -4.24 -12.02 -5.62
N SER A 77 -3.32 -12.93 -5.28
CA SER A 77 -3.27 -13.53 -3.93
C SER A 77 -2.64 -12.60 -2.89
N HIS A 78 -2.06 -11.48 -3.32
CA HIS A 78 -1.48 -10.48 -2.44
C HIS A 78 -2.52 -9.43 -2.03
N THR A 79 -2.32 -8.85 -0.85
CA THR A 79 -3.14 -7.77 -0.32
C THR A 79 -2.26 -6.54 -0.12
N ILE A 80 -2.65 -5.43 -0.75
CA ILE A 80 -1.92 -4.16 -0.65
C ILE A 80 -2.45 -3.36 0.55
N PHE A 81 -1.60 -3.10 1.52
CA PHE A 81 -1.84 -2.15 2.61
C PHE A 81 -1.40 -0.76 2.19
N ILE A 82 -2.33 0.18 2.19
CA ILE A 82 -2.08 1.59 1.87
C ILE A 82 -2.02 2.36 3.19
N ILE A 83 -0.87 2.96 3.50
CA ILE A 83 -0.66 3.63 4.80
C ILE A 83 -0.20 5.08 4.56
N GLY A 84 -1.15 6.00 4.58
CA GLY A 84 -0.90 7.43 4.36
C GLY A 84 -2.19 8.25 4.28
N GLY A 85 -2.09 9.45 3.73
CA GLY A 85 -3.22 10.35 3.49
C GLY A 85 -3.94 10.12 2.15
N GLY A 86 -5.02 10.90 1.92
CA GLY A 86 -5.91 10.73 0.77
C GLY A 86 -5.23 10.76 -0.60
N VAL A 87 -4.18 11.56 -0.79
CA VAL A 87 -3.46 11.63 -2.08
C VAL A 87 -2.76 10.30 -2.41
N LEU A 88 -2.15 9.64 -1.41
CA LEU A 88 -1.57 8.31 -1.59
C LEU A 88 -2.68 7.31 -1.94
N HIS A 89 -3.82 7.38 -1.25
CA HIS A 89 -4.95 6.50 -1.48
C HIS A 89 -5.52 6.66 -2.89
N ASP A 90 -5.77 7.89 -3.34
CA ASP A 90 -6.30 8.16 -4.68
C ASP A 90 -5.45 7.49 -5.77
N VAL A 91 -4.13 7.71 -5.75
CA VAL A 91 -3.25 7.18 -6.80
C VAL A 91 -3.04 5.67 -6.65
N THR A 92 -2.97 5.17 -5.42
CA THR A 92 -2.68 3.74 -5.16
C THR A 92 -3.90 2.88 -5.43
N LEU A 93 -5.09 3.30 -4.97
CA LEU A 93 -6.35 2.63 -5.29
C LEU A 93 -6.61 2.64 -6.78
N PHE A 94 -6.37 3.76 -7.46
CA PHE A 94 -6.43 3.82 -8.92
C PHE A 94 -5.48 2.77 -9.55
N ALA A 95 -4.19 2.81 -9.19
CA ALA A 95 -3.20 1.89 -9.74
C ALA A 95 -3.57 0.41 -9.48
N CYS A 96 -4.01 0.08 -8.26
CA CYS A 96 -4.43 -1.25 -7.85
C CYS A 96 -5.72 -1.73 -8.57
N SER A 97 -6.69 -0.83 -8.80
CA SER A 97 -7.92 -1.16 -9.52
C SER A 97 -7.67 -1.60 -10.97
N VAL A 98 -6.63 -1.03 -11.60
CA VAL A 98 -6.23 -1.36 -12.97
C VAL A 98 -5.30 -2.58 -13.01
N PHE A 99 -4.40 -2.69 -12.03
CA PHE A 99 -3.39 -3.75 -11.99
C PHE A 99 -4.03 -5.14 -11.96
N LYS A 100 -3.72 -5.96 -12.98
CA LYS A 100 -4.29 -7.30 -13.17
C LYS A 100 -5.84 -7.33 -13.10
N ARG A 101 -6.52 -6.24 -13.52
CA ARG A 101 -7.99 -6.07 -13.42
C ARG A 101 -8.50 -6.05 -11.96
N GLY A 102 -7.72 -5.46 -11.06
CA GLY A 102 -8.05 -5.32 -9.65
C GLY A 102 -7.26 -6.29 -8.77
N ILE A 103 -6.61 -5.72 -7.75
CA ILE A 103 -5.95 -6.44 -6.65
C ILE A 103 -6.60 -6.02 -5.31
N PRO A 104 -6.71 -6.93 -4.33
CA PRO A 104 -7.22 -6.57 -3.00
C PRO A 104 -6.39 -5.48 -2.32
N THR A 105 -7.09 -4.52 -1.73
CA THR A 105 -6.47 -3.41 -0.98
C THR A 105 -7.11 -3.26 0.39
N ILE A 106 -6.29 -2.90 1.37
CA ILE A 106 -6.68 -2.43 2.69
C ILE A 106 -6.19 -1.00 2.82
N SER A 107 -7.11 -0.10 3.18
CA SER A 107 -6.89 1.35 3.35
C SER A 107 -7.17 1.76 4.79
#